data_AF-A6KP88-F1
#
_entry.id   AF-A6KP88-F1
#
_cell.length_a   1.000
_cell.length_b   1.000
_cell.length_c   1.000
_cell.angle_alpha   90.00
_cell.angle_beta   90.00
_cell.angle_gamma   90.00
#
_symmetry.space_group_name_H-M   'P 1'
#
loop_
_entity.id
_entity.type
_entity.pdbx_description
1 polymer ?
#
loop_
_entity_poly.entity_id
_entity_poly.type
_entity_poly.pdbx_seq_one_letter_code
_entity_poly.pdbx_strand_id
1 'polypeptide(L)'
;MTIEDVLSPGTCVCRTDEGRVLEGVKEGMLETLVPRGEGHRVMVVLGPHAGKVGLLLRRDRAQSHAMVQLGRENQVVELHYDAICQYMGPGDSDED
;
A
#
# COMPACT_ATOMS: atom_id res chain seq x y z
N MET A 1 6.56 6.85 -7.44
CA MET A 1 7.64 5.96 -6.98
C MET A 1 7.02 4.65 -6.49
N THR A 2 7.62 3.51 -6.80
CA THR A 2 7.14 2.17 -6.43
C THR A 2 8.26 1.38 -5.78
N ILE A 3 7.96 0.64 -4.71
CA ILE A 3 8.91 -0.31 -4.12
C ILE A 3 9.03 -1.51 -5.06
N GLU A 4 10.24 -1.80 -5.52
CA GLU A 4 10.52 -2.98 -6.37
C GLU A 4 10.96 -4.18 -5.53
N ASP A 5 11.77 -3.93 -4.49
CA ASP A 5 12.28 -4.99 -3.62
C ASP A 5 12.63 -4.45 -2.22
N VAL A 6 12.62 -5.34 -1.22
CA VAL A 6 13.01 -5.07 0.18
C VAL A 6 14.12 -6.04 0.57
N LEU A 7 15.36 -5.58 0.48
CA LEU A 7 16.55 -6.42 0.68
C LEU A 7 16.84 -6.72 2.15
N SER A 8 16.48 -5.79 3.04
CA SER A 8 16.63 -5.92 4.48
C SER A 8 15.62 -5.04 5.21
N PRO A 9 15.31 -5.30 6.49
CA PRO A 9 14.42 -4.43 7.26
C PRO A 9 14.86 -2.96 7.18
N GLY A 10 13.91 -2.08 6.85
CA GLY A 10 14.12 -0.62 6.77
C GLY A 10 14.89 -0.11 5.55
N THR A 11 15.24 -0.97 4.57
CA THR A 11 15.93 -0.56 3.33
C THR A 11 15.32 -1.24 2.11
N CYS A 12 15.12 -0.48 1.04
CA CYS A 12 14.48 -0.98 -0.18
C CYS A 12 15.14 -0.48 -1.47
N VAL A 13 14.74 -1.12 -2.57
CA VAL A 13 14.97 -0.67 -3.93
C VAL A 13 13.66 -0.08 -4.46
N CYS A 14 13.73 1.13 -5.00
CA CYS A 14 12.57 1.86 -5.53
C CYS A 14 12.75 2.18 -7.00
N ARG A 15 11.66 2.21 -7.76
CA ARG A 15 11.60 2.84 -9.08
C ARG A 15 10.88 4.18 -8.99
N THR A 16 11.51 5.24 -9.47
CA THR A 16 10.90 6.57 -9.62
C THR A 16 9.88 6.57 -10.76
N ASP A 17 9.04 7.60 -10.82
CA ASP A 17 8.04 7.72 -11.89
C ASP A 17 8.68 7.98 -13.27
N GLU A 18 9.93 8.50 -13.32
CA GLU A 18 10.72 8.59 -14.55
C GLU A 18 11.44 7.27 -14.92
N GLY A 19 11.23 6.20 -14.16
CA GLY A 19 11.78 4.86 -14.43
C GLY A 19 13.18 4.60 -13.86
N ARG A 20 13.82 5.59 -13.22
CA ARG A 20 15.12 5.42 -12.55
C ARG A 20 15.00 4.52 -11.32
N VAL A 21 15.92 3.56 -11.19
CA VAL A 21 16.05 2.70 -10.01
C VAL A 21 16.95 3.37 -8.96
N LEU A 22 16.51 3.34 -7.71
CA LEU A 22 17.22 3.84 -6.54
C LEU A 22 17.41 2.68 -5.56
N GLU A 23 18.66 2.43 -5.18
CA GLU A 23 19.03 1.38 -4.22
C GLU A 23 19.39 1.99 -2.87
N GLY A 24 19.25 1.20 -1.79
CA GLY A 24 19.64 1.63 -0.45
C GLY A 24 18.75 2.73 0.13
N VAL A 25 17.52 2.88 -0.36
CA VAL A 25 16.58 3.87 0.13
C VAL A 25 16.10 3.45 1.52
N LYS A 26 16.31 4.32 2.51
CA LYS A 26 15.89 4.06 3.89
C LYS A 26 14.39 4.31 4.03
N GLU A 27 13.71 3.46 4.79
CA GLU A 27 12.27 3.58 5.05
C GLU A 27 11.87 4.97 5.56
N GLY A 28 12.66 5.57 6.46
CA GLY A 28 12.40 6.93 6.98
C GLY A 28 12.58 8.07 5.95
N MET A 29 12.96 7.77 4.71
CA MET A 29 12.97 8.72 3.59
C MET A 29 11.69 8.65 2.75
N LEU A 30 10.78 7.73 3.08
CA LEU A 30 9.57 7.44 2.32
C LEU A 30 8.33 7.78 3.13
N GLU A 31 7.23 8.02 2.42
CA GLU A 31 5.89 8.17 2.97
C GLU A 31 4.94 7.26 2.19
N THR A 32 3.91 6.75 2.86
CA THR A 32 2.90 5.95 2.18
C THR A 32 2.06 6.83 1.26
N LEU A 33 1.74 6.29 0.08
CA LEU A 33 0.82 6.95 -0.85
C LEU A 33 -0.56 6.31 -0.72
N VAL A 34 -1.55 7.07 -0.26
CA VAL A 34 -2.96 6.63 -0.27
C VAL A 34 -3.63 7.13 -1.56
N PRO A 35 -4.18 6.24 -2.41
CA PRO A 35 -4.84 6.63 -3.66
C PRO A 35 -5.90 7.71 -3.48
N ARG A 36 -6.07 8.56 -4.50
CA ARG A 36 -7.02 9.67 -4.39
C ARG A 36 -8.49 9.24 -4.50
N GLY A 37 -8.76 8.27 -5.35
CA GLY A 37 -10.11 7.75 -5.62
C GLY A 37 -10.37 6.41 -4.95
N GLU A 38 -11.65 6.13 -4.74
CA GLU A 38 -12.16 4.82 -4.33
C GLU A 38 -11.91 3.77 -5.42
N GLY A 39 -12.06 2.49 -5.08
CA GLY A 39 -11.87 1.37 -6.01
C GLY A 39 -10.41 1.06 -6.35
N HIS A 40 -9.45 1.81 -5.81
CA HIS A 40 -8.03 1.48 -5.95
C HIS A 40 -7.61 0.40 -4.97
N ARG A 41 -6.66 -0.44 -5.37
CA ARG A 41 -6.07 -1.44 -4.47
C ARG A 41 -5.02 -0.81 -3.57
N VAL A 42 -5.04 -1.21 -2.31
CA VAL A 42 -4.08 -0.81 -1.29
C VAL A 42 -3.55 -2.04 -0.58
N MET A 43 -2.28 -2.00 -0.17
CA MET A 43 -1.68 -2.98 0.72
C MET A 43 -1.64 -2.41 2.13
N VAL A 44 -1.97 -3.23 3.13
CA VAL A 44 -1.71 -2.90 4.53
C VAL A 44 -0.23 -3.16 4.83
N VAL A 45 0.47 -2.17 5.37
CA VAL A 45 1.91 -2.23 5.64
C VAL A 45 2.25 -2.23 7.13
N LEU A 46 1.28 -1.92 8.00
CA LEU A 46 1.46 -1.93 9.46
C LEU A 46 0.29 -2.65 10.18
N GLY A 47 0.58 -3.21 11.35
CA GLY A 47 -0.44 -3.79 12.23
C GLY A 47 -0.86 -5.22 11.87
N PRO A 48 -1.99 -5.72 12.44
CA PRO A 48 -2.37 -7.14 12.39
C PRO A 48 -2.82 -7.63 11.00
N HIS A 49 -3.06 -6.69 10.07
CA HIS A 49 -3.46 -7.00 8.70
C HIS A 49 -2.32 -6.79 7.69
N ALA A 50 -1.08 -6.50 8.15
CA ALA A 50 0.06 -6.26 7.28
C ALA A 50 0.28 -7.38 6.26
N GLY A 51 0.60 -6.99 5.03
CA GLY A 51 0.75 -7.87 3.86
C GLY A 51 -0.56 -8.16 3.11
N LYS A 52 -1.73 -7.89 3.70
CA LYS A 52 -3.01 -8.08 2.99
C LYS A 52 -3.24 -6.95 1.97
N VAL A 53 -3.78 -7.31 0.82
CA VAL A 53 -4.26 -6.37 -0.20
C VAL A 53 -5.78 -6.25 -0.10
N GLY A 54 -6.30 -5.05 -0.35
CA GLY A 54 -7.72 -4.77 -0.31
C GLY A 54 -8.14 -3.60 -1.20
N LEU A 55 -9.44 -3.37 -1.27
CA LEU A 55 -10.04 -2.28 -2.04
C LEU A 55 -10.30 -1.08 -1.15
N LEU A 56 -9.84 0.10 -1.57
CA LEU A 56 -10.13 1.35 -0.90
C LEU A 56 -11.60 1.74 -1.16
N LEU A 57 -12.43 1.70 -0.12
CA LEU A 57 -13.85 2.01 -0.22
C LEU A 57 -14.14 3.48 0.06
N ARG A 58 -13.45 4.09 1.01
CA ARG A 58 -13.68 5.48 1.42
C ARG A 58 -12.45 6.06 2.10
N ARG A 59 -12.34 7.38 2.05
CA ARG A 59 -11.33 8.16 2.75
C ARG A 59 -11.96 9.18 3.70
N ASP A 60 -11.40 9.29 4.89
CA ASP A 60 -11.58 10.43 5.78
C ASP A 60 -10.26 11.21 5.86
N ARG A 61 -10.23 12.37 5.20
CA ARG A 61 -9.04 13.24 5.17
C ARG A 61 -8.88 14.08 6.44
N ALA A 62 -9.96 14.28 7.20
CA ALA A 62 -9.90 15.03 8.45
C ALA A 62 -9.23 14.20 9.55
N GLN A 63 -9.46 12.88 9.53
CA GLN A 63 -8.87 11.95 10.50
C GLN A 63 -7.68 11.16 9.96
N SER A 64 -7.32 11.30 8.69
CA SER A 64 -6.27 10.49 8.02
C SER A 64 -6.54 8.98 8.08
N HIS A 65 -7.81 8.59 7.92
CA HIS A 65 -8.24 7.20 7.91
C HIS A 65 -8.87 6.80 6.58
N ALA A 66 -8.86 5.51 6.29
CA ALA A 66 -9.46 4.89 5.12
C ALA A 66 -10.25 3.65 5.53
N MET A 67 -11.39 3.44 4.87
CA MET A 67 -12.10 2.16 4.92
C MET A 67 -11.59 1.27 3.80
N VAL A 68 -11.10 0.09 4.14
CA VAL A 68 -10.52 -0.87 3.21
C VAL A 68 -11.26 -2.19 3.34
N GLN A 69 -11.69 -2.73 2.19
CA GLN A 69 -12.24 -4.08 2.11
C GLN A 69 -11.12 -5.09 1.84
N LEU A 70 -10.86 -5.97 2.79
CA LEU A 70 -9.81 -6.99 2.73
C LEU A 70 -10.36 -8.34 2.27
N GLY A 71 -9.67 -8.95 1.30
CA GLY A 71 -9.83 -10.35 0.91
C GLY A 71 -11.23 -10.78 0.42
N ARG A 72 -11.40 -12.09 0.18
CA ARG A 72 -12.65 -12.69 -0.32
C ARG A 72 -13.79 -12.67 0.70
N GLU A 73 -13.48 -12.58 1.99
CA GLU A 73 -14.47 -12.55 3.08
C GLU A 73 -15.17 -11.18 3.21
N ASN A 74 -14.81 -10.21 2.38
CA ASN A 74 -15.40 -8.86 2.37
C ASN A 74 -15.29 -8.14 3.74
N GLN A 75 -14.28 -8.46 4.54
CA GLN A 75 -14.05 -7.80 5.81
C GLN A 75 -13.69 -6.33 5.57
N VAL A 76 -14.45 -5.41 6.15
CA VAL A 76 -14.15 -3.97 6.07
C VAL A 76 -13.47 -3.53 7.35
N VAL A 77 -12.30 -2.91 7.21
CA VAL A 77 -11.51 -2.36 8.31
C VAL A 77 -11.25 -0.88 8.09
N GLU A 78 -11.16 -0.14 9.18
CA GLU A 78 -10.71 1.25 9.19
C GLU A 78 -9.23 1.28 9.55
N LEU A 79 -8.42 1.95 8.72
CA LEU A 79 -6.96 1.99 8.85
C LEU A 79 -6.46 3.43 8.70
N HIS A 80 -5.46 3.80 9.50
CA HIS A 80 -4.74 5.06 9.32
C HIS A 80 -3.95 5.06 8.01
N TYR A 81 -3.73 6.22 7.41
CA TYR A 81 -2.99 6.37 6.15
C TYR A 81 -1.56 5.81 6.22
N ASP A 82 -0.88 5.94 7.35
CA ASP A 82 0.46 5.37 7.53
C ASP A 82 0.47 3.83 7.49
N ALA A 83 -0.67 3.20 7.74
CA ALA A 83 -0.79 1.74 7.75
C ALA A 83 -1.10 1.15 6.37
N ILE A 84 -1.33 1.97 5.34
CA ILE A 84 -1.68 1.50 4.00
C ILE A 84 -0.92 2.26 2.91
N CYS A 85 -0.64 1.59 1.79
CA CYS A 85 -0.09 2.22 0.60
C CYS A 85 -0.78 1.72 -0.67
N GLN A 86 -0.72 2.48 -1.75
CA GLN A 86 -1.19 2.05 -3.07
C GLN A 86 -0.48 0.78 -3.49
N TYR A 87 -1.25 -0.22 -3.91
CA TYR A 87 -0.71 -1.47 -4.41
C TYR A 87 -0.66 -1.45 -5.95
N MET A 88 0.53 -1.67 -6.50
CA MET A 88 0.81 -1.65 -7.94
C MET A 88 1.06 -3.06 -8.53
N GLY A 89 0.93 -4.11 -7.72
CA GLY A 89 1.15 -5.50 -8.16
C GLY A 89 -0.06 -6.14 -8.85
N PRO A 90 0.07 -7.39 -9.32
CA PRO A 90 -0.94 -8.10 -10.10
C PRO A 90 -2.28 -8.18 -9.36
N GLY A 91 -3.38 -8.16 -10.13
CA GLY A 91 -4.74 -8.34 -9.62
C GLY A 91 -4.93 -9.72 -8.98
N ASP A 92 -5.93 -9.88 -8.12
CA ASP A 92 -6.40 -11.20 -7.65
C ASP A 92 -7.02 -12.04 -8.81
N SER A 93 -6.80 -11.62 -10.06
CA SER A 93 -7.20 -12.29 -11.30
C SER A 93 -6.16 -13.32 -11.78
N ASP A 94 -5.02 -13.43 -11.10
CA ASP A 94 -3.92 -14.33 -11.48
C ASP A 94 -3.70 -15.46 -10.43
N GLU A 95 -4.79 -16.04 -9.93
CA GLU A 95 -4.77 -17.32 -9.21
C GLU A 95 -5.93 -18.21 -9.71
N ASP A 96 -5.75 -18.79 -10.90
CA ASP A 96 -6.45 -19.99 -11.40
C ASP A 96 -5.45 -21.16 -11.50
#